data_AF-A0A963J4H5-F1
#
_entry.id   AF-A0A963J4H5-F1
#
_cell.length_a   1.000
_cell.length_b   1.000
_cell.length_c   1.000
_cell.angle_alpha   90.00
_cell.angle_beta   90.00
_cell.angle_gamma   90.00
#
_symmetry.space_group_name_H-M   'P 1'
#
loop_
_entity.id
_entity.type
_entity.pdbx_description
1 polymer ?
#
loop_
_entity_poly.entity_id
_entity_poly.type
_entity_poly.pdbx_seq_one_letter_code
_entity_poly.pdbx_strand_id
1 'polypeptide(L)' 'MARNKNEWAAKVFALVRAGNVDAATAQIKVAPTVGDITRLQVLLAALPPTPALRQLGAFVEEERALLAAPRLHRSP' A
#
# COMPACT_ATOMS: atom_id res chain seq x y z
N MET A 1 8.96 -3.35 21.21
CA MET A 1 8.86 -2.15 20.34
C MET A 1 7.49 -2.14 19.69
N ALA A 2 6.61 -1.21 20.09
CA ALA A 2 5.33 -1.03 19.40
C ALA A 2 5.63 -0.42 18.02
N ARG A 3 5.53 -1.24 16.96
CA ARG A 3 5.58 -0.75 15.58
C ARG A 3 4.46 0.29 15.48
N ASN A 4 4.81 1.56 15.27
CA ASN A 4 3.80 2.61 15.20
C ASN A 4 2.85 2.22 14.08
N LYS A 5 1.55 2.04 14.36
CA LYS A 5 0.59 1.44 13.41
C LYS A 5 0.50 2.20 12.08
N ASN A 6 1.04 3.42 12.02
CA ASN A 6 1.06 4.30 10.86
C ASN A 6 2.45 4.42 10.20
N GLU A 7 3.51 3.89 10.79
CA GLU A 7 4.89 4.14 10.35
C GLU A 7 5.15 3.59 8.95
N TRP A 8 4.65 2.38 8.66
CA TRP A 8 4.81 1.78 7.33
C TRP A 8 4.09 2.61 6.26
N ALA A 9 2.80 2.93 6.48
CA ALA A 9 2.01 3.68 5.51
C ALA A 9 2.60 5.06 5.24
N ALA A 10 3.09 5.75 6.26
CA ALA A 10 3.77 7.03 6.12
C ALA A 10 5.06 6.94 5.30
N LYS A 11 5.88 5.89 5.52
CA LYS A 11 7.11 5.66 4.74
C LYS A 11 6.83 5.38 3.27
N VAL A 12 5.86 4.50 2.98
CA VAL A 12 5.48 4.19 1.59
C VAL A 12 4.89 5.41 0.91
N PHE A 13 4.05 6.18 1.62
CA PHE A 13 3.52 7.43 1.11
C PHE A 13 4.61 8.45 0.79
N ALA A 14 5.67 8.53 1.60
CA ALA A 14 6.82 9.38 1.31
C ALA A 14 7.55 8.98 0.02
N LEU A 15 7.67 7.67 -0.27
CA LEU A 15 8.23 7.19 -1.54
C LEU A 15 7.38 7.62 -2.74
N VAL A 16 6.05 7.51 -2.63
CA VAL A 16 5.11 7.97 -3.68
C VAL A 16 5.26 9.46 -3.91
N ARG A 17 5.31 10.27 -2.83
CA ARG A 17 5.50 11.72 -2.93
C ARG A 17 6.85 12.13 -3.50
N ALA A 18 7.89 11.32 -3.27
CA ALA A 18 9.21 11.51 -3.86
C ALA A 18 9.28 11.08 -5.34
N GLY A 19 8.19 10.56 -5.92
CA GLY A 19 8.15 10.05 -7.29
C GLY A 19 8.83 8.68 -7.44
N ASN A 20 9.24 8.04 -6.34
CA ASN A 20 9.87 6.72 -6.37
C ASN A 20 8.79 5.62 -6.36
N VAL A 21 8.09 5.52 -7.49
CA VAL A 21 6.96 4.60 -7.67
C VAL A 21 7.41 3.13 -7.62
N ASP A 22 8.60 2.80 -8.12
CA ASP A 22 9.13 1.44 -8.08
C ASP A 22 9.36 0.96 -6.65
N ALA A 23 10.00 1.77 -5.80
CA ALA A 23 10.20 1.43 -4.40
C ALA A 23 8.87 1.36 -3.65
N ALA A 24 7.93 2.29 -3.92
CA ALA A 24 6.61 2.25 -3.32
C ALA A 24 5.87 0.95 -3.68
N THR A 25 5.89 0.57 -4.95
CA THR A 25 5.28 -0.66 -5.49
C THR A 25 5.88 -1.89 -4.83
N ALA A 26 7.21 -1.96 -4.71
CA ALA A 26 7.89 -3.05 -4.02
C ALA A 26 7.46 -3.17 -2.55
N GLN A 27 7.33 -2.05 -1.83
CA GLN A 27 6.86 -2.06 -0.44
C GLN A 27 5.41 -2.52 -0.32
N ILE A 28 4.51 -2.05 -1.21
CA ILE A 28 3.09 -2.42 -1.20
C ILE A 28 2.90 -3.93 -1.35
N LYS A 29 3.68 -4.59 -2.23
CA LYS A 29 3.65 -6.06 -2.41
C LYS A 29 4.00 -6.85 -1.14
N VAL A 30 4.78 -6.25 -0.25
CA VAL A 30 5.24 -6.88 1.00
C VAL A 30 4.59 -6.24 2.23
N ALA A 31 3.40 -5.65 2.05
CA ALA A 31 2.69 -4.98 3.13
C ALA A 31 2.46 -5.93 4.33
N PRO A 32 2.69 -5.48 5.57
CA PRO A 32 2.60 -6.37 6.73
C PRO A 32 1.16 -6.79 7.05
N THR A 33 0.20 -5.88 6.89
CA THR A 33 -1.21 -6.11 7.23
C THR A 33 -2.15 -5.39 6.27
N VAL A 34 -3.38 -5.88 6.15
CA VAL A 34 -4.46 -5.19 5.41
C VAL A 34 -4.66 -3.76 5.96
N GLY A 35 -4.55 -3.58 7.28
CA GLY A 35 -4.68 -2.27 7.91
C GLY A 35 -3.57 -1.28 7.53
N ASP A 36 -2.38 -1.76 7.15
CA ASP A 36 -1.32 -0.91 6.64
C ASP A 36 -1.63 -0.40 5.23
N ILE A 37 -2.14 -1.29 4.36
CA ILE A 37 -2.62 -0.92 3.02
C ILE A 37 -3.80 0.05 3.10
N THR A 38 -4.79 -0.20 3.97
CA THR A 38 -5.94 0.71 4.12
C THR A 38 -5.53 2.11 4.58
N ARG A 39 -4.54 2.23 5.48
CA ARG A 39 -3.99 3.54 5.86
C ARG A 39 -3.28 4.23 4.70
N LEU A 40 -2.52 3.48 3.89
CA LEU A 40 -1.89 4.04 2.69
C LEU A 40 -2.94 4.55 1.69
N GLN A 41 -4.03 3.81 1.47
CA GLN A 41 -5.14 4.26 0.61
C GLN A 41 -5.72 5.59 1.07
N VAL A 42 -5.92 5.77 2.39
CA VAL A 42 -6.38 7.06 2.96
C VAL A 42 -5.40 8.19 2.68
N LEU A 43 -4.08 7.95 2.81
CA LEU A 43 -3.06 8.95 2.50
C LEU A 43 -3.03 9.31 1.01
N LEU A 44 -3.14 8.32 0.14
CA LEU A 44 -3.18 8.52 -1.32
C LEU A 44 -4.42 9.30 -1.76
N ALA A 45 -5.57 9.07 -1.11
CA ALA A 45 -6.81 9.79 -1.39
C ALA A 45 -6.72 11.30 -1.07
N ALA A 46 -5.74 11.73 -0.26
CA ALA A 46 -5.49 13.14 0.02
C ALA A 46 -4.67 13.85 -1.10
N LEU A 47 -4.15 13.11 -2.08
CA LEU A 47 -3.41 13.68 -3.21
C LEU A 47 -4.36 14.05 -4.38
N PRO A 48 -3.99 15.04 -5.21
CA PRO A 48 -4.73 15.36 -6.42
C PRO A 48 -4.86 14.14 -7.35
N PRO A 49 -6.03 13.87 -7.94
CA PRO A 49 -6.25 12.68 -8.75
C PRO A 49 -5.55 12.79 -10.11
N THR A 50 -4.35 12.22 -10.22
CA THR A 50 -3.61 12.08 -11.48
C THR A 50 -3.84 10.70 -12.11
N PRO A 51 -3.61 10.51 -13.42
CA PRO A 51 -3.67 9.18 -14.03
C PRO A 51 -2.73 8.17 -13.36
N ALA A 52 -1.52 8.59 -13.00
CA ALA A 52 -0.55 7.73 -12.30
C ALA A 52 -1.04 7.32 -10.91
N LEU A 53 -1.64 8.24 -10.15
CA LEU A 53 -2.21 7.92 -8.84
C LEU A 53 -3.45 7.02 -8.94
N ARG A 54 -4.22 7.12 -10.02
CA ARG A 54 -5.33 6.19 -10.30
C ARG A 54 -4.81 4.77 -10.57
N GLN A 55 -3.77 4.64 -11.38
CA GLN A 55 -3.11 3.35 -11.64
C GLN A 55 -2.52 2.75 -10.35
N LEU A 56 -1.81 3.56 -9.56
CA LEU A 56 -1.30 3.14 -8.26
C LEU A 56 -2.44 2.74 -7.31
N GLY A 57 -3.54 3.49 -7.29
CA GLY A 57 -4.71 3.18 -6.46
C GLY A 57 -5.34 1.83 -6.81
N ALA A 58 -5.45 1.50 -8.09
CA ALA A 58 -5.91 0.18 -8.54
C ALA A 58 -4.98 -0.94 -8.06
N PHE A 59 -3.67 -0.77 -8.26
CA PHE A 59 -2.66 -1.72 -7.79
C PHE A 59 -2.70 -1.93 -6.27
N VAL A 60 -2.83 -0.85 -5.50
CA VAL A 60 -2.93 -0.92 -4.03
C VAL A 60 -4.18 -1.69 -3.59
N GLU A 61 -5.30 -1.55 -4.32
CA GLU A 61 -6.53 -2.28 -4.02
C GLU A 61 -6.42 -3.77 -4.33
N GLU A 62 -5.76 -4.14 -5.44
CA GLU A 62 -5.46 -5.53 -5.77
C GLU A 62 -4.63 -6.20 -4.67
N GLU A 63 -3.54 -5.55 -4.24
CA GLU A 63 -2.68 -6.07 -3.16
C GLU A 63 -3.43 -6.14 -1.82
N ARG A 64 -4.34 -5.20 -1.54
CA ARG A 64 -5.24 -5.27 -0.37
C ARG A 64 -6.09 -6.55 -0.42
N ALA A 65 -6.71 -6.83 -1.55
CA ALA A 65 -7.56 -8.00 -1.73
C ALA A 65 -6.77 -9.30 -1.60
N LEU A 66 -5.59 -9.37 -2.21
CA LEU A 66 -4.68 -10.52 -2.09
C LEU A 66 -4.23 -10.77 -0.65
N LEU A 67 -3.93 -9.70 0.10
CA LEU A 67 -3.52 -9.79 1.49
C LEU A 67 -4.67 -10.18 2.43
N ALA A 68 -5.90 -9.76 2.10
CA ALA A 68 -7.11 -10.10 2.84
C ALA A 68 -7.63 -11.52 2.55
N ALA A 69 -7.25 -12.12 1.43
CA ALA A 69 -7.71 -13.45 1.04
C ALA A 69 -7.32 -14.51 2.10
N PRO A 70 -8.24 -15.45 2.43
CA PRO A 70 -7.94 -16.56 3.33
C PRO A 70 -6.70 -17.32 2.88
N ARG A 71 -5.74 -17.51 3.80
CA ARG A 71 -4.45 -18.17 3.52
C ARG A 71 -4.58 -19.63 3.05
N LEU A 72 -5.79 -20.21 3.09
CA LEU A 72 -6.11 -21.52 2.54
C LEU A 72 -5.78 -21.66 1.04
N HIS A 73 -5.72 -20.55 0.28
CA HIS A 73 -5.31 -20.57 -1.13
C HIS A 73 -3.79 -20.51 -1.36
N ARG A 74 -2.98 -20.42 -0.30
CA ARG A 74 -1.51 -20.40 -0.39
C ARG A 74 -0.96 -21.76 0.04
N SER A 75 -1.32 -22.82 -0.68
CA SER A 75 -0.68 -24.13 -0.55
C SER A 75 0.75 -24.03 -1.10
N PRO A 76 1.76 -24.57 -0.41
CA PRO A 76 3.17 -24.46 -0.77
C PRO A 76 3.53 -25.08 -2.12
#